data_AF-A0A9X2D3J8-F1
#
_entry.id   AF-A0A9X2D3J8-F1
#
_cell.length_a   1.000
_cell.length_b   1.000
_cell.length_c   1.000
_cell.angle_alpha   90.00
_cell.angle_beta   90.00
_cell.angle_gamma   90.00
#
_symmetry.space_group_name_H-M   'P 1'
#
loop_
_entity.id
_entity.type
_entity.pdbx_description
1 polymer ?
#
loop_
_entity_poly.entity_id
_entity_poly.type
_entity_poly.pdbx_seq_one_letter_code
_entity_poly.pdbx_strand_id
1 'polypeptide(L)'
;MFNLTKWKINRIVKKIKSMQFNRVNNQPGDELLKREILYYFELATLYKKLKNNKKYPYADVMIVECYRAAANLDDSSAHYQLGQTFLEEAKYRQNLQNEDVFSSDANLKRTQQLFEEALVHLLAAEKLGHIAAKRLRGLCFINGWGVVEDKNAGFELVVASIEQEGSWDKVPQIFAAIGLNKPEFFAAIMQRRKG
;
A
#
# COMPACT_ATOMS: atom_id res chain seq x y z
N MET A 1 35.36 -12.48 -1.98
CA MET A 1 34.11 -13.27 -2.09
C MET A 1 33.06 -12.46 -2.84
N PHE A 2 32.59 -12.95 -3.99
CA PHE A 2 31.63 -12.24 -4.85
C PHE A 2 30.26 -12.15 -4.17
N ASN A 3 29.74 -10.93 -3.96
CA ASN A 3 28.43 -10.73 -3.35
C ASN A 3 27.36 -10.70 -4.46
N LEU A 4 26.75 -11.86 -4.71
CA LEU A 4 25.69 -12.06 -5.71
C LEU A 4 24.56 -11.05 -5.57
N THR A 5 24.16 -10.72 -4.34
CA THR A 5 23.08 -9.77 -4.07
C THR A 5 23.47 -8.35 -4.47
N LYS A 6 24.68 -7.89 -4.09
CA LYS A 6 25.20 -6.57 -4.47
C LYS A 6 25.29 -6.45 -6.00
N TRP A 7 25.79 -7.49 -6.65
CA TRP A 7 25.86 -7.53 -8.11
C TRP A 7 24.47 -7.44 -8.76
N LYS A 8 23.49 -8.18 -8.23
CA LYS A 8 22.12 -8.16 -8.73
C LYS A 8 21.45 -6.79 -8.57
N ILE A 9 21.58 -6.15 -7.40
CA ILE A 9 21.10 -4.78 -7.17
C ILE A 9 21.73 -3.83 -8.19
N ASN A 10 23.05 -3.83 -8.32
CA ASN A 10 23.76 -2.95 -9.26
C ASN A 10 23.30 -3.16 -10.72
N ARG A 11 23.07 -4.41 -11.11
CA ARG A 11 22.55 -4.75 -12.44
C ARG A 11 21.15 -4.17 -12.66
N ILE A 12 20.24 -4.31 -11.70
CA ILE A 12 18.88 -3.77 -11.80
C ILE A 12 18.90 -2.24 -11.83
N VAL A 13 19.66 -1.60 -10.93
CA VAL A 13 19.81 -0.13 -10.89
C VAL A 13 20.33 0.41 -12.22
N LYS A 14 21.30 -0.26 -12.85
CA LYS A 14 21.81 0.15 -14.16
C LYS A 14 20.71 0.12 -15.24
N LYS A 15 19.85 -0.91 -15.23
CA LYS A 15 18.72 -1.01 -16.17
C LYS A 15 17.69 0.08 -15.94
N ILE A 16 17.30 0.30 -14.69
CA ILE A 16 16.36 1.38 -14.31
C ILE A 16 16.89 2.72 -14.79
N LYS A 17 18.16 3.05 -14.51
CA LYS A 17 18.77 4.32 -14.95
C LYS A 17 18.71 4.50 -16.47
N SER A 18 18.95 3.43 -17.23
CA SER A 18 18.84 3.45 -18.68
C SER A 18 17.40 3.72 -19.16
N MET A 19 16.40 3.15 -18.49
CA MET A 19 14.97 3.35 -18.81
C MET A 19 14.49 4.75 -18.42
N GLN A 20 14.88 5.23 -17.25
CA GLN A 20 14.63 6.60 -16.80
C GLN A 20 15.21 7.61 -17.79
N PHE A 21 16.48 7.42 -18.20
CA PHE A 21 17.11 8.26 -19.21
C PHE A 21 16.35 8.21 -20.55
N ASN A 22 15.88 7.03 -20.97
CA ASN A 22 15.09 6.92 -22.18
C ASN A 22 13.76 7.69 -22.09
N ARG A 23 13.01 7.58 -20.97
CA ARG A 23 11.75 8.31 -20.75
C ARG A 23 11.91 9.83 -20.72
N VAL A 24 13.02 10.32 -20.19
CA VAL A 24 13.28 11.79 -20.17
C VAL A 24 13.49 12.33 -21.58
N ASN A 25 14.06 11.54 -22.47
CA ASN A 25 14.44 11.98 -23.81
C ASN A 25 13.46 11.52 -24.91
N ASN A 26 12.54 10.61 -24.59
CA ASN A 26 11.64 9.98 -25.55
C ASN A 26 10.31 9.68 -24.89
N GLN A 27 9.23 9.63 -25.66
CA GLN A 27 7.96 9.11 -25.17
C GLN A 27 8.09 7.58 -25.00
N PRO A 28 8.07 7.05 -23.76
CA PRO A 28 8.21 5.61 -23.55
C PRO A 28 6.92 4.89 -23.94
N GLY A 29 7.04 3.73 -24.60
CA GLY A 29 5.89 2.85 -24.80
C GLY A 29 5.50 2.14 -23.50
N ASP A 30 4.23 1.72 -23.41
CA ASP A 30 3.66 1.04 -22.23
C ASP A 30 4.47 -0.18 -21.77
N GLU A 31 5.04 -0.94 -22.71
CA GLU A 31 5.85 -2.11 -22.38
C GLU A 31 7.15 -1.72 -21.64
N LEU A 32 7.75 -0.59 -22.01
CA LEU A 32 8.95 -0.08 -21.36
C LEU A 32 8.64 0.38 -19.95
N LEU A 33 7.52 1.08 -19.75
CA LEU A 33 7.04 1.49 -18.43
C LEU A 33 6.75 0.28 -17.53
N LYS A 34 6.00 -0.71 -18.04
CA LYS A 34 5.74 -1.97 -17.32
C LYS A 34 7.04 -2.66 -16.91
N ARG A 35 8.03 -2.70 -17.79
CA ARG A 35 9.33 -3.32 -17.49
C ARG A 35 10.13 -2.53 -16.44
N GLU A 36 10.07 -1.21 -16.47
CA GLU A 36 10.70 -0.37 -15.44
C GLU A 36 10.03 -0.58 -14.07
N ILE A 37 8.70 -0.59 -14.03
CA ILE A 37 7.91 -0.90 -12.82
C ILE A 37 8.34 -2.27 -12.26
N LEU A 38 8.40 -3.31 -13.09
CA LEU A 38 8.85 -4.64 -12.65
C LEU A 38 10.24 -4.62 -12.01
N TYR A 39 11.16 -3.79 -12.51
CA TYR A 39 12.48 -3.65 -11.90
C TYR A 39 12.44 -2.94 -10.55
N TYR A 40 11.56 -1.96 -10.33
CA TYR A 40 11.35 -1.39 -8.99
C TYR A 40 10.80 -2.45 -8.02
N PHE A 41 9.84 -3.27 -8.43
CA PHE A 41 9.32 -4.37 -7.59
C PHE A 41 10.36 -5.44 -7.29
N GLU A 42 11.19 -5.81 -8.28
CA GLU A 42 12.29 -6.74 -8.08
C GLU A 42 13.30 -6.17 -7.07
N LEU A 43 13.63 -4.88 -7.18
CA LEU A 43 14.54 -4.19 -6.29
C LEU A 43 13.97 -4.08 -4.87
N ALA A 44 12.70 -3.73 -4.72
CA ALA A 44 12.00 -3.73 -3.43
C ALA A 44 12.03 -5.11 -2.78
N THR A 45 11.81 -6.18 -3.56
CA THR A 45 11.87 -7.57 -3.07
C THR A 45 13.27 -7.95 -2.58
N LEU A 46 14.32 -7.49 -3.26
CA LEU A 46 15.70 -7.68 -2.80
C LEU A 46 15.95 -6.95 -1.49
N TYR A 47 15.54 -5.68 -1.37
CA TYR A 47 15.71 -4.93 -0.13
C TYR A 47 14.88 -5.49 1.03
N LYS A 48 13.68 -6.03 0.78
CA LYS A 48 12.90 -6.77 1.80
C LYS A 48 13.70 -7.92 2.41
N LYS A 49 14.45 -8.68 1.60
CA LYS A 49 15.34 -9.77 2.06
C LYS A 49 16.60 -9.28 2.79
N LEU A 50 16.91 -8.00 2.67
CA LEU A 50 18.09 -7.37 3.27
C LEU A 50 17.74 -6.52 4.50
N LYS A 51 16.48 -6.50 4.92
CA LYS A 51 16.08 -5.88 6.19
C LYS A 51 16.97 -6.40 7.33
N ASN A 52 17.41 -5.50 8.19
CA ASN A 52 18.32 -5.76 9.32
C ASN A 52 19.73 -6.23 8.91
N ASN A 53 20.09 -6.22 7.63
CA ASN A 53 21.45 -6.54 7.21
C ASN A 53 22.36 -5.31 7.40
N LYS A 54 23.42 -5.45 8.21
CA LYS A 54 24.39 -4.37 8.49
C LYS A 54 25.02 -3.74 7.25
N LYS A 55 25.11 -4.47 6.13
CA LYS A 55 25.64 -3.94 4.85
C LYS A 55 24.62 -3.11 4.06
N TYR A 56 23.36 -3.15 4.46
CA TYR A 56 22.24 -2.46 3.83
C TYR A 56 21.36 -1.78 4.90
N PRO A 57 21.91 -0.81 5.65
CA PRO A 57 21.23 -0.21 6.80
C PRO A 57 19.94 0.54 6.42
N TYR A 58 19.81 0.95 5.16
CA TYR A 58 18.65 1.70 4.66
C TYR A 58 17.72 0.84 3.80
N ALA A 59 17.72 -0.47 3.99
CA ALA A 59 16.86 -1.37 3.21
C ALA A 59 15.38 -0.98 3.29
N ASP A 60 14.88 -0.58 4.47
CA ASP A 60 13.49 -0.14 4.64
C ASP A 60 13.16 1.12 3.83
N VAL A 61 14.05 2.12 3.86
CA VAL A 61 13.93 3.33 3.04
C VAL A 61 13.89 2.96 1.57
N MET A 62 14.81 2.09 1.12
CA MET A 62 14.89 1.70 -0.28
C MET A 62 13.65 0.94 -0.78
N ILE A 63 12.95 0.19 0.09
CA ILE A 63 11.69 -0.48 -0.28
C ILE A 63 10.62 0.58 -0.62
N VAL A 64 10.47 1.59 0.24
CA VAL A 64 9.51 2.68 0.04
C VAL A 64 9.84 3.46 -1.22
N GLU A 65 11.11 3.79 -1.45
CA GLU A 65 11.54 4.54 -2.64
C GLU A 65 11.32 3.77 -3.95
N CYS A 66 11.47 2.43 -3.93
CA CYS A 66 11.11 1.61 -5.08
C CYS A 66 9.60 1.72 -5.39
N TYR A 67 8.75 1.63 -4.37
CA TYR A 67 7.31 1.76 -4.58
C TYR A 67 6.90 3.18 -4.96
N ARG A 68 7.52 4.23 -4.43
CA ARG A 68 7.29 5.62 -4.87
C ARG A 68 7.64 5.80 -6.33
N ALA A 69 8.78 5.27 -6.77
CA ALA A 69 9.19 5.35 -8.17
C ALA A 69 8.23 4.60 -9.11
N ALA A 70 7.70 3.45 -8.70
CA ALA A 70 6.69 2.71 -9.47
C ALA A 70 5.31 3.41 -9.46
N ALA A 71 4.90 3.96 -8.31
CA ALA A 71 3.64 4.71 -8.17
C ALA A 71 3.64 5.98 -9.03
N ASN A 72 4.79 6.66 -9.16
CA ASN A 72 4.96 7.80 -10.07
C ASN A 72 4.81 7.42 -11.56
N LEU A 73 4.72 6.13 -11.88
CA LEU A 73 4.40 5.60 -13.21
C LEU A 73 2.98 5.02 -13.27
N ASP A 74 2.10 5.50 -12.39
CA ASP A 74 0.69 5.11 -12.27
C ASP A 74 0.50 3.60 -11.99
N ASP A 75 1.44 2.97 -11.28
CA ASP A 75 1.28 1.57 -10.87
C ASP A 75 0.36 1.44 -9.65
N SER A 76 -0.80 0.83 -9.86
CA SER A 76 -1.83 0.66 -8.83
C SER A 76 -1.38 -0.22 -7.67
N SER A 77 -0.56 -1.24 -7.95
CA SER A 77 -0.02 -2.14 -6.93
C SER A 77 0.98 -1.43 -6.02
N ALA A 78 1.80 -0.54 -6.58
CA ALA A 78 2.79 0.25 -5.85
C ALA A 78 2.11 1.27 -4.94
N HIS A 79 1.08 1.96 -5.45
CA HIS A 79 0.21 2.80 -4.62
C HIS A 79 -0.40 2.00 -3.47
N TYR A 80 -0.92 0.79 -3.73
CA TYR A 80 -1.46 -0.06 -2.66
C TYR A 80 -0.40 -0.45 -1.62
N GLN A 81 0.81 -0.83 -2.04
CA GLN A 81 1.90 -1.18 -1.11
C GLN A 81 2.32 0.03 -0.24
N LEU A 82 2.37 1.23 -0.80
CA LEU A 82 2.63 2.46 -0.04
C LEU A 82 1.51 2.76 0.95
N GLY A 83 0.26 2.70 0.48
CA GLY A 83 -0.93 2.89 1.31
C GLY A 83 -0.97 1.95 2.51
N GLN A 84 -0.70 0.66 2.28
CA GLN A 84 -0.61 -0.34 3.34
C GLN A 84 0.53 -0.03 4.32
N THR A 85 1.73 0.26 3.80
CA THR A 85 2.92 0.52 4.63
C THR A 85 2.71 1.72 5.55
N PHE A 86 2.21 2.84 5.01
CA PHE A 86 1.98 4.05 5.79
C PHE A 86 0.84 3.89 6.78
N LEU A 87 -0.23 3.18 6.41
CA LEU A 87 -1.34 2.90 7.31
C LEU A 87 -0.90 2.04 8.51
N GLU A 88 -0.11 0.99 8.27
CA GLU A 88 0.41 0.14 9.33
C GLU A 88 1.33 0.92 10.29
N GLU A 89 2.23 1.76 9.76
CA GLU A 89 3.07 2.63 10.59
C GLU A 89 2.24 3.65 11.38
N ALA A 90 1.26 4.30 10.75
CA ALA A 90 0.38 5.26 11.40
C ALA A 90 -0.39 4.62 12.56
N LYS A 91 -0.97 3.43 12.36
CA LYS A 91 -1.67 2.69 13.40
C LYS A 91 -0.76 2.33 14.57
N TYR A 92 0.46 1.87 14.28
CA TYR A 92 1.44 1.57 15.33
C TYR A 92 1.79 2.83 16.14
N ARG A 93 2.06 3.95 15.48
CA ARG A 93 2.36 5.23 16.13
C ARG A 93 1.18 5.80 16.91
N GLN A 94 -0.05 5.61 16.44
CA GLN A 94 -1.25 5.94 17.19
C GLN A 94 -1.34 5.11 18.48
N ASN A 95 -1.02 3.81 18.43
CA ASN A 95 -0.92 2.99 19.64
C ASN A 95 0.17 3.50 20.60
N LEU A 96 1.36 3.84 20.08
CA LEU A 96 2.42 4.44 20.89
C LEU A 96 1.99 5.76 21.56
N GLN A 97 1.16 6.54 20.86
CA GLN A 97 0.57 7.76 21.40
C GLN A 97 -0.42 7.46 22.53
N ASN A 98 -1.24 6.42 22.38
CA ASN A 98 -2.28 6.05 23.34
C ASN A 98 -1.73 5.32 24.59
N GLU A 99 -0.59 4.64 24.47
CA GLU A 99 0.10 3.97 25.59
C GLU A 99 0.91 4.95 26.45
N ASP A 100 0.95 6.23 26.07
CA ASP A 100 1.65 7.34 26.72
C ASP A 100 3.20 7.25 26.81
N VAL A 101 3.79 6.05 26.78
CA VAL A 101 5.25 5.82 26.94
C VAL A 101 6.08 6.56 25.88
N PHE A 102 5.60 6.59 24.64
CA PHE A 102 6.27 7.26 23.52
C PHE A 102 5.40 8.40 22.94
N SER A 103 4.47 8.92 23.74
CA SER A 103 3.63 10.05 23.36
C SER A 103 4.46 11.31 23.17
N SER A 104 4.23 12.01 22.06
CA SER A 104 4.84 13.32 21.80
C SER A 104 4.14 14.04 20.65
N ASP A 105 4.22 15.36 20.63
CA ASP A 105 3.71 16.16 19.50
C ASP A 105 4.35 15.76 18.17
N ALA A 106 5.64 15.38 18.19
CA ALA A 106 6.34 14.89 17.01
C ALA A 106 5.74 13.56 16.51
N ASN A 107 5.44 12.63 17.41
CA ASN A 107 4.78 11.38 17.07
C ASN A 107 3.36 11.65 16.54
N LEU A 108 2.58 12.51 17.19
CA LEU A 108 1.23 12.87 16.75
C LEU A 108 1.22 13.46 15.33
N LYS A 109 2.09 14.43 15.05
CA LYS A 109 2.24 15.03 13.71
C LYS A 109 2.63 13.97 12.68
N ARG A 110 3.57 13.09 13.01
CA ARG A 110 3.99 12.02 12.08
C ARG A 110 2.87 11.01 11.82
N THR A 111 2.10 10.65 12.84
CA THR A 111 0.93 9.78 12.74
C THR A 111 -0.10 10.36 11.77
N GLN A 112 -0.43 11.65 11.91
CA GLN A 112 -1.36 12.35 11.03
C GLN A 112 -0.87 12.38 9.58
N GLN A 113 0.41 12.72 9.37
CA GLN A 113 1.02 12.70 8.03
C GLN A 113 0.97 11.32 7.38
N LEU A 114 1.29 10.27 8.13
CA LEU A 114 1.26 8.89 7.60
C LEU A 114 -0.16 8.45 7.25
N PHE A 115 -1.16 8.82 8.04
CA PHE A 115 -2.56 8.57 7.71
C PHE A 115 -2.96 9.29 6.42
N GLU A 116 -2.58 10.56 6.26
CA GLU A 116 -2.85 11.33 5.04
C GLU A 116 -2.15 10.70 3.82
N GLU A 117 -0.85 10.42 3.92
CA GLU A 117 -0.07 9.74 2.87
C GLU A 117 -0.73 8.40 2.49
N ALA A 118 -1.16 7.61 3.48
CA ALA A 118 -1.83 6.33 3.25
C ALA A 118 -3.12 6.50 2.44
N LEU A 119 -3.99 7.42 2.85
CA LEU A 119 -5.29 7.66 2.20
C LEU A 119 -5.14 8.16 0.76
N VAL A 120 -4.16 9.04 0.51
CA VAL A 120 -3.83 9.53 -0.83
C VAL A 120 -3.42 8.37 -1.73
N HIS A 121 -2.51 7.51 -1.27
CA HIS A 121 -2.07 6.36 -2.05
C HIS A 121 -3.17 5.32 -2.25
N LEU A 122 -4.00 5.05 -1.25
CA LEU A 122 -5.14 4.13 -1.39
C LEU A 122 -6.18 4.64 -2.39
N LEU A 123 -6.48 5.94 -2.38
CA LEU A 123 -7.37 6.57 -3.35
C LEU A 123 -6.79 6.50 -4.77
N ALA A 124 -5.50 6.74 -4.94
CA ALA A 124 -4.83 6.62 -6.24
C ALA A 124 -4.88 5.18 -6.76
N ALA A 125 -4.56 4.20 -5.92
CA ALA A 125 -4.68 2.78 -6.28
C ALA A 125 -6.11 2.39 -6.64
N GLU A 126 -7.11 2.87 -5.89
CA GLU A 126 -8.54 2.66 -6.18
C GLU A 126 -8.93 3.22 -7.55
N LYS A 127 -8.53 4.46 -7.86
CA LYS A 127 -8.80 5.10 -9.16
C LYS A 127 -8.18 4.35 -10.33
N LEU A 128 -7.05 3.66 -10.09
CA LEU A 128 -6.39 2.77 -11.04
C LEU A 128 -6.95 1.34 -11.02
N GLY A 129 -8.06 1.10 -10.31
CA GLY A 129 -8.78 -0.18 -10.31
C GLY A 129 -8.29 -1.21 -9.29
N HIS A 130 -7.43 -0.86 -8.35
CA HIS A 130 -6.90 -1.81 -7.36
C HIS A 130 -7.95 -2.15 -6.28
N ILE A 131 -8.52 -3.35 -6.38
CA ILE A 131 -9.66 -3.81 -5.58
C ILE A 131 -9.36 -3.83 -4.08
N ALA A 132 -8.20 -4.37 -3.69
CA ALA A 132 -7.82 -4.42 -2.28
C ALA A 132 -7.56 -3.02 -1.70
N ALA A 133 -7.24 -2.02 -2.52
CA ALA A 133 -7.05 -0.65 -2.04
C ALA A 133 -8.39 0.00 -1.71
N LYS A 134 -9.41 -0.20 -2.57
CA LYS A 134 -10.79 0.22 -2.31
C LYS A 134 -11.30 -0.37 -0.99
N ARG A 135 -11.08 -1.67 -0.79
CA ARG A 135 -11.46 -2.36 0.45
C ARG A 135 -10.75 -1.79 1.67
N LEU A 136 -9.42 -1.62 1.59
CA LEU A 136 -8.62 -1.09 2.69
C LEU A 136 -9.02 0.35 3.04
N ARG A 137 -9.33 1.18 2.04
CA ARG A 137 -9.88 2.51 2.25
C ARG A 137 -11.24 2.47 2.94
N GLY A 138 -12.11 1.52 2.60
CA GLY A 138 -13.35 1.26 3.33
C GLY A 138 -13.12 0.95 4.81
N LEU A 139 -12.10 0.16 5.13
CA LEU A 139 -11.70 -0.11 6.53
C LEU A 139 -11.24 1.15 7.27
N CYS A 140 -10.57 2.09 6.58
CA CYS A 140 -10.20 3.36 7.21
C CYS A 140 -11.43 4.14 7.66
N PHE A 141 -12.48 4.20 6.85
CA PHE A 141 -13.75 4.84 7.23
C PHE A 141 -14.48 4.10 8.36
N ILE A 142 -14.50 2.77 8.34
CA ILE A 142 -15.15 1.96 9.39
C ILE A 142 -14.48 2.17 10.76
N ASN A 143 -13.16 2.33 10.80
CA ASN A 143 -12.39 2.40 12.04
C ASN A 143 -11.90 3.81 12.41
N GLY A 144 -12.22 4.83 11.60
CA GLY A 144 -11.72 6.20 11.81
C GLY A 144 -10.19 6.34 11.67
N TRP A 145 -9.54 5.52 10.82
CA TRP A 145 -8.09 5.60 10.62
C TRP A 145 -7.72 6.75 9.70
N GLY A 146 -7.36 7.89 10.29
CA GLY A 146 -6.96 9.09 9.53
C GLY A 146 -8.11 9.86 8.90
N VAL A 147 -9.33 9.39 9.07
CA VAL A 147 -10.57 10.00 8.57
C VAL A 147 -11.62 10.02 9.68
N VAL A 148 -12.62 10.88 9.52
CA VAL A 148 -13.82 10.81 10.36
C VAL A 148 -14.49 9.46 10.15
N GLU A 149 -14.86 8.79 11.24
CA GLU A 149 -15.52 7.50 11.19
C GLU A 149 -16.87 7.61 10.46
N ASP A 150 -17.03 6.83 9.39
CA ASP A 150 -18.26 6.68 8.65
C ASP A 150 -18.41 5.21 8.25
N LYS A 151 -19.10 4.45 9.10
CA LYS A 151 -19.32 3.02 8.86
C LYS A 151 -20.12 2.76 7.59
N ASN A 152 -21.07 3.64 7.24
CA ASN A 152 -21.92 3.42 6.08
C ASN A 152 -21.10 3.54 4.79
N ALA A 153 -20.38 4.65 4.61
CA ALA A 153 -19.50 4.84 3.47
C ALA A 153 -18.41 3.77 3.41
N GLY A 154 -17.87 3.37 4.57
CA GLY A 154 -16.88 2.32 4.67
C GLY A 154 -17.39 0.95 4.22
N PHE A 155 -18.61 0.55 4.63
CA PHE A 155 -19.22 -0.69 4.16
C PHE A 155 -19.54 -0.67 2.67
N GLU A 156 -20.03 0.45 2.14
CA GLU A 156 -20.29 0.61 0.71
C GLU A 156 -19.03 0.37 -0.12
N LEU A 157 -17.88 0.92 0.29
CA LEU A 157 -16.60 0.67 -0.37
C LEU A 157 -16.18 -0.81 -0.32
N VAL A 158 -16.39 -1.48 0.83
CA VAL A 158 -16.08 -2.91 0.97
C VAL A 158 -16.98 -3.75 0.05
N VAL A 159 -18.28 -3.46 0.00
CA VAL A 159 -19.24 -4.14 -0.89
C VAL A 159 -18.89 -3.93 -2.35
N ALA A 160 -18.67 -2.69 -2.75
CA ALA A 160 -18.26 -2.35 -4.11
C ALA A 160 -16.94 -3.04 -4.50
N SER A 161 -16.02 -3.27 -3.54
CA SER A 161 -14.80 -4.04 -3.80
C SER A 161 -15.10 -5.51 -4.11
N ILE A 162 -16.04 -6.14 -3.39
CA ILE A 162 -16.44 -7.54 -3.57
C ILE A 162 -17.18 -7.74 -4.89
N GLU A 163 -18.07 -6.81 -5.22
CA GLU A 163 -18.77 -6.78 -6.50
C GLU A 163 -17.78 -6.67 -7.66
N GLN A 164 -16.80 -5.78 -7.55
CA GLN A 164 -15.79 -5.57 -8.59
C GLN A 164 -14.93 -6.82 -8.85
N GLU A 165 -14.59 -7.61 -7.82
CA GLU A 165 -13.86 -8.89 -7.99
C GLU A 165 -14.77 -10.10 -8.18
N GLY A 166 -16.09 -9.91 -8.22
CA GLY A 166 -17.08 -10.98 -8.38
C GLY A 166 -17.00 -12.09 -7.32
N SER A 167 -16.45 -11.81 -6.13
CA SER A 167 -16.10 -12.82 -5.12
C SER A 167 -17.10 -12.89 -3.96
N TRP A 168 -18.39 -12.80 -4.28
CA TRP A 168 -19.48 -12.91 -3.28
C TRP A 168 -19.49 -14.26 -2.55
N ASP A 169 -18.96 -15.30 -3.18
CA ASP A 169 -18.75 -16.64 -2.61
C ASP A 169 -17.63 -16.65 -1.54
N LYS A 170 -16.71 -15.68 -1.59
CA LYS A 170 -15.55 -15.58 -0.69
C LYS A 170 -15.71 -14.54 0.43
N VAL A 171 -16.91 -13.99 0.60
CA VAL A 171 -17.19 -12.96 1.62
C VAL A 171 -16.74 -13.38 3.02
N PRO A 172 -17.01 -14.62 3.50
CA PRO A 172 -16.52 -15.04 4.80
C PRO A 172 -15.00 -14.99 4.95
N GLN A 173 -14.26 -15.42 3.92
CA GLN A 173 -12.80 -15.42 3.90
C GLN A 173 -12.25 -14.01 3.84
N ILE A 174 -12.85 -13.15 3.02
CA ILE A 174 -12.48 -11.73 2.91
C ILE A 174 -12.67 -11.05 4.26
N PHE A 175 -13.78 -11.29 4.95
CA PHE A 175 -14.08 -10.67 6.24
C PHE A 175 -13.16 -11.15 7.34
N ALA A 176 -12.87 -12.45 7.36
CA ALA A 176 -11.87 -13.01 8.27
C ALA A 176 -10.49 -12.37 8.04
N ALA A 177 -10.07 -12.20 6.78
CA ALA A 177 -8.77 -11.63 6.43
C ALA A 177 -8.64 -10.14 6.81
N ILE A 178 -9.74 -9.39 6.83
CA ILE A 178 -9.75 -7.95 7.14
C ILE A 178 -10.26 -7.61 8.55
N GLY A 179 -10.54 -8.61 9.38
CA GLY A 179 -10.98 -8.41 10.76
C GLY A 179 -12.44 -7.93 10.92
N LEU A 180 -13.29 -8.13 9.91
CA LEU A 180 -14.73 -7.83 9.95
C LEU A 180 -15.58 -9.08 10.22
N ASN A 181 -15.06 -10.05 10.96
CA ASN A 181 -15.73 -11.33 11.23
C ASN A 181 -16.89 -11.27 12.24
N LYS A 182 -17.32 -10.07 12.67
CA LYS A 182 -18.43 -9.93 13.61
C LYS A 182 -19.78 -10.10 12.89
N PRO A 183 -20.78 -10.75 13.51
CA PRO A 183 -22.10 -10.97 12.90
C PRO A 183 -22.80 -9.69 12.42
N GLU A 184 -22.60 -8.59 13.14
CA GLU A 184 -23.13 -7.26 12.80
C GLU A 184 -22.66 -6.76 11.42
N PHE A 185 -21.41 -7.04 11.04
CA PHE A 185 -20.85 -6.63 9.76
C PHE A 185 -21.37 -7.47 8.60
N PHE A 186 -21.57 -8.78 8.82
CA PHE A 186 -22.22 -9.65 7.84
C PHE A 186 -23.66 -9.23 7.57
N ALA A 187 -24.43 -8.94 8.62
CA ALA A 187 -25.81 -8.49 8.48
C ALA A 187 -25.90 -7.17 7.71
N ALA A 188 -25.05 -6.19 8.05
CA ALA A 188 -25.00 -4.88 7.40
C ALA A 188 -24.67 -4.97 5.90
N ILE A 189 -23.78 -5.87 5.50
CA ILE A 189 -23.38 -6.04 4.10
C ILE A 189 -24.41 -6.85 3.30
N MET A 190 -25.01 -7.89 3.89
CA MET A 190 -26.04 -8.69 3.22
C MET A 190 -27.32 -7.89 2.94
N GLN A 191 -27.61 -6.88 3.75
CA GLN A 191 -28.68 -5.91 3.46
C GLN A 191 -28.37 -5.06 2.22
N ARG A 192 -27.11 -4.63 2.07
CA ARG A 192 -26.65 -3.78 0.95
C ARG A 192 -26.52 -4.54 -0.38
N ARG A 193 -26.28 -5.85 -0.35
CA ARG A 193 -26.26 -6.72 -1.55
C ARG A 193 -27.60 -6.74 -2.31
N LYS A 194 -28.71 -6.53 -1.61
CA LYS A 194 -30.07 -6.65 -2.17
C LYS A 194 -30.63 -5.32 -2.72
N GLY A 195 -29.89 -4.22 -2.53
CA GLY A 195 -30.24 -2.89 -3.00
C GLY A 195 -29.77 -2.61 -4.41
#